data_AF-A0A924G6Z8-F1
#
_entry.id   AF-A0A924G6Z8-F1
#
_cell.length_a   1.000
_cell.length_b   1.000
_cell.length_c   1.000
_cell.angle_alpha   90.00
_cell.angle_beta   90.00
_cell.angle_gamma   90.00
#
_symmetry.space_group_name_H-M   'P 1'
#
loop_
_entity.id
_entity.type
_entity.pdbx_description
1 polymer ?
#
loop_
_entity_poly.entity_id
_entity_poly.type
_entity_poly.pdbx_seq_one_letter_code
_entity_poly.pdbx_strand_id
1 'polypeptide(L)'
;MKKICLLLAVLVYSFAASSQNLMTPEKLWQLGRVSALGLTKDKQFLLYSVAIPSIAENKSKRKIYKIAVTGGDAMEVSNADSLMENEKISSDGKYIISSDEVQVKNVKANDIYKDLPKSNAYVFTSLNYRHWDTWEDGKFAHVFVAPYSNGKAGEAKDIMAGEPYDAPQKPFGGDEDFVWNPDGKHVVYVAKKKFGTAYAISTNTELYEYDVENGTTKNLTEKNKGYDVNPQFNKQGNLAWLQMKREGYEADKQDIIVGVKIIAPNGESSLKTYNLTTTRDDIHVESFKWSEDGKSIFFIAPINGTLQLFSVNNPT
;
A
#
# COMPACT_ATOMS: atom_id res chain seq x y z
N MET A 1 57.37 28.42 -36.19
CA MET A 1 55.93 28.37 -36.52
C MET A 1 55.25 27.07 -36.08
N LYS A 2 55.71 25.87 -36.49
CA LYS A 2 55.08 24.58 -36.11
C LYS A 2 54.93 24.35 -34.58
N LYS A 3 55.91 24.76 -33.76
CA LYS A 3 55.85 24.64 -32.29
C LYS A 3 54.85 25.60 -31.62
N ILE A 4 54.59 26.76 -32.23
CA ILE A 4 53.64 27.76 -31.72
C ILE A 4 52.20 27.35 -32.03
N CYS A 5 51.97 26.79 -33.23
CA CYS A 5 50.66 26.23 -33.59
C CYS A 5 50.28 25.02 -32.72
N LEU A 6 51.25 24.18 -32.34
CA LEU A 6 51.00 23.04 -31.44
C LEU A 6 50.64 23.50 -30.02
N LEU A 7 51.31 24.54 -29.52
CA LEU A 7 51.02 25.13 -28.20
C LEU A 7 49.65 25.81 -28.15
N LEU A 8 49.27 26.52 -29.23
CA LEU A 8 47.93 27.10 -29.39
C LEU A 8 46.84 26.03 -29.50
N ALA A 9 47.09 24.93 -30.20
CA ALA A 9 46.13 23.83 -30.31
C ALA A 9 45.89 23.12 -28.96
N VAL A 10 46.94 22.95 -28.14
CA VAL A 10 46.81 22.40 -26.77
C VAL A 10 46.11 23.38 -25.83
N LEU A 11 46.37 24.68 -25.94
CA LEU A 11 45.67 25.70 -25.15
C LEU A 11 44.17 25.73 -25.47
N VAL A 12 43.79 25.64 -26.75
CA VAL A 12 42.38 25.65 -27.18
C VAL A 12 41.64 24.38 -26.74
N TYR A 13 42.30 23.21 -26.74
CA TYR A 13 41.73 21.98 -26.18
C TYR A 13 41.52 22.06 -24.66
N SER A 14 42.33 22.85 -23.95
CA SER A 14 42.21 23.04 -22.49
C SER A 14 40.95 23.83 -22.10
N PHE A 15 40.46 24.70 -22.99
CA PHE A 15 39.23 25.48 -22.79
C PHE A 15 37.95 24.76 -23.25
N ALA A 16 38.08 23.64 -23.98
CA ALA A 16 36.94 22.81 -24.41
C ALA A 16 36.59 21.71 -23.39
N ALA A 17 37.25 21.67 -22.23
CA ALA A 17 36.77 20.94 -21.08
C ALA A 17 35.54 21.67 -20.53
N SER A 18 34.37 21.43 -21.15
CA SER A 18 33.09 21.80 -20.55
C SER A 18 33.07 21.27 -19.13
N SER A 19 33.04 22.19 -18.16
CA SER A 19 32.74 21.88 -16.77
C SER A 19 31.52 20.97 -16.76
N GLN A 20 31.64 19.78 -16.18
CA GLN A 20 30.49 18.93 -15.93
C GLN A 20 29.46 19.77 -15.19
N ASN A 21 28.22 19.77 -15.67
CA ASN A 21 27.12 20.44 -15.00
C ASN A 21 27.06 19.95 -13.54
N LEU A 22 27.60 20.74 -12.62
CA LEU A 22 27.71 20.35 -11.21
C LEU A 22 26.31 20.04 -10.67
N MET A 23 26.16 18.93 -9.96
CA MET A 23 24.92 18.54 -9.31
C MET A 23 24.75 19.36 -8.02
N THR A 24 24.06 20.49 -8.12
CA THR A 24 23.75 21.34 -6.95
C THR A 24 22.47 20.88 -6.27
N PRO A 25 22.24 21.23 -4.99
CA PRO A 25 20.96 20.99 -4.32
C PRO A 25 19.77 21.49 -5.13
N GLU A 26 19.85 22.69 -5.73
CA GLU A 26 18.78 23.28 -6.53
C GLU A 26 18.47 22.45 -7.77
N LYS A 27 19.50 21.88 -8.42
CA LYS A 27 19.31 20.96 -9.55
C LYS A 27 18.72 19.62 -9.10
N LEU A 28 19.07 19.11 -7.92
CA LEU A 28 18.43 17.91 -7.36
C LEU A 28 16.92 18.13 -7.18
N TRP A 29 16.50 19.34 -6.76
CA TRP A 29 15.09 19.72 -6.66
C TRP A 29 14.39 19.83 -8.03
N GLN A 30 15.12 20.04 -9.13
CA GLN A 30 14.55 20.09 -10.48
C GLN A 30 14.32 18.69 -11.08
N LEU A 31 14.87 17.63 -10.49
CA LEU A 31 14.68 16.27 -10.97
C LEU A 31 13.23 15.83 -10.75
N GLY A 32 12.59 15.38 -11.82
CA GLY A 32 11.24 14.83 -11.77
C GLY A 32 11.22 13.55 -10.95
N ARG A 33 10.37 13.51 -9.92
CA ARG A 33 10.08 12.30 -9.15
C ARG A 33 9.03 11.51 -9.91
N VAL A 34 9.41 10.34 -10.41
CA VAL A 34 8.55 9.47 -11.24
C VAL A 34 7.88 8.44 -10.35
N SER A 35 6.57 8.29 -10.49
CA SER A 35 5.79 7.26 -9.79
C SER A 35 4.84 6.57 -10.76
N ALA A 36 4.92 5.24 -10.85
CA ALA A 36 3.96 4.44 -11.61
C ALA A 36 2.58 4.53 -10.94
N LEU A 37 1.52 4.65 -11.74
CA LEU A 37 0.14 4.68 -11.28
C LEU A 37 -0.57 3.37 -11.59
N GLY A 38 -0.32 2.80 -12.77
CA GLY A 38 -0.93 1.54 -13.19
C GLY A 38 -1.04 1.42 -14.71
N LEU A 39 -1.75 0.39 -15.16
CA LEU A 39 -2.08 0.21 -16.57
C LEU A 39 -3.48 0.78 -16.85
N THR A 40 -3.65 1.20 -18.09
CA THR A 40 -4.97 1.49 -18.67
C THR A 40 -5.85 0.24 -18.69
N LYS A 41 -7.18 0.40 -18.71
CA LYS A 41 -8.15 -0.72 -18.75
C LYS A 41 -7.88 -1.71 -19.90
N ASP A 42 -7.46 -1.20 -21.05
CA ASP A 42 -7.09 -2.00 -22.24
C ASP A 42 -5.65 -2.55 -22.21
N LYS A 43 -4.88 -2.18 -21.17
CA LYS A 43 -3.50 -2.57 -20.90
C LYS A 43 -2.51 -2.16 -21.97
N GLN A 44 -2.88 -1.22 -22.85
CA GLN A 44 -2.01 -0.75 -23.92
C GLN A 44 -1.05 0.35 -23.46
N PHE A 45 -1.38 1.04 -22.38
CA PHE A 45 -0.58 2.14 -21.85
C PHE A 45 -0.28 1.99 -20.35
N LEU A 46 0.95 2.32 -19.98
CA LEU A 46 1.39 2.60 -18.62
C LEU A 46 1.08 4.06 -18.27
N LEU A 47 0.40 4.27 -17.15
CA LEU A 47 0.19 5.58 -16.55
C LEU A 47 1.23 5.81 -15.45
N TYR A 48 1.83 6.99 -15.45
CA TYR A 48 2.78 7.41 -14.43
C TYR A 48 2.65 8.92 -14.18
N SER A 49 3.07 9.35 -13.00
CA SER A 49 3.16 10.76 -12.68
C SER A 49 4.60 11.23 -12.57
N VAL A 50 4.82 12.50 -12.87
CA VAL A 50 6.07 13.21 -12.65
C VAL A 50 5.79 14.40 -11.75
N ALA A 51 6.38 14.41 -10.57
CA ALA A 51 6.26 15.48 -9.60
C ALA A 51 7.56 16.28 -9.51
N ILE A 52 7.48 17.60 -9.72
CA ILE A 52 8.60 18.52 -9.57
C ILE A 52 8.30 19.49 -8.43
N PRO A 53 9.08 19.43 -7.33
CA PRO A 53 8.93 20.34 -6.20
C PRO A 53 9.37 21.77 -6.56
N SER A 54 8.61 22.75 -6.08
CA SER A 54 8.92 24.18 -6.12
C SER A 54 9.19 24.65 -4.70
N ILE A 55 10.45 24.98 -4.43
CA ILE A 55 10.88 25.52 -3.12
C ILE A 55 10.18 26.85 -2.86
N ALA A 56 10.12 27.74 -3.86
CA ALA A 56 9.55 29.07 -3.73
C ALA A 56 8.05 29.04 -3.40
N GLU A 57 7.30 28.08 -3.95
CA GLU A 57 5.86 27.93 -3.68
C GLU A 57 5.59 27.03 -2.47
N ASN A 58 6.62 26.37 -1.92
CA ASN A 58 6.50 25.28 -0.95
C ASN A 58 5.45 24.23 -1.38
N LYS A 59 5.44 23.89 -2.67
CA LYS A 59 4.45 23.00 -3.31
C LYS A 59 5.12 22.13 -4.37
N SER A 60 4.51 21.00 -4.71
CA SER A 60 4.93 20.16 -5.83
C SER A 60 3.95 20.25 -6.98
N LYS A 61 4.46 20.44 -8.21
CA LYS A 61 3.66 20.40 -9.44
C LYS A 61 3.73 18.99 -9.99
N ARG A 62 2.58 18.32 -10.06
CA ARG A 62 2.43 16.95 -10.56
C ARG A 62 1.76 16.96 -11.92
N LYS A 63 2.33 16.23 -12.87
CA LYS A 63 1.71 15.94 -14.17
C LYS A 63 1.57 14.43 -14.33
N ILE A 64 0.56 14.01 -15.09
CA ILE A 64 0.29 12.60 -15.37
C ILE A 64 0.55 12.37 -16.85
N TYR A 65 1.19 11.25 -17.15
CA TYR A 65 1.53 10.83 -18.50
C TYR A 65 1.04 9.40 -18.74
N LYS A 66 0.74 9.11 -20.00
CA LYS A 66 0.60 7.74 -20.50
C LYS A 66 1.68 7.46 -21.55
N ILE A 67 2.25 6.27 -21.52
CA ILE A 67 3.19 5.78 -22.53
C ILE A 67 2.75 4.38 -22.97
N ALA A 68 2.86 4.06 -24.26
CA ALA A 68 2.53 2.73 -24.75
C ALA A 68 3.45 1.69 -24.09
N VAL A 69 2.91 0.53 -23.71
CA VAL A 69 3.71 -0.56 -23.11
C VAL A 69 4.78 -1.09 -24.06
N THR A 70 4.59 -0.92 -25.36
CA THR A 70 5.56 -1.23 -26.41
C THR A 70 6.66 -0.18 -26.57
N GLY A 71 6.63 0.90 -25.80
CA GLY A 71 7.53 2.06 -25.93
C GLY A 71 7.02 3.13 -26.90
N GLY A 72 7.70 4.28 -26.89
CA GLY A 72 7.35 5.47 -27.68
C GLY A 72 7.34 6.74 -26.84
N ASP A 73 6.73 7.80 -27.38
CA ASP A 73 6.63 9.08 -26.69
C ASP A 73 5.52 9.09 -25.63
N ALA A 74 5.79 9.74 -24.51
CA ALA A 74 4.83 9.94 -23.45
C ALA A 74 3.84 11.08 -23.77
N MET A 75 2.56 10.86 -23.50
CA MET A 75 1.49 11.83 -23.70
C MET A 75 0.94 12.29 -22.34
N GLU A 76 0.88 13.61 -22.12
CA GLU A 76 0.27 14.17 -20.91
C GLU A 76 -1.25 13.90 -20.90
N VAL A 77 -1.79 13.55 -19.73
CA VAL A 77 -3.23 13.35 -19.50
C VAL A 77 -3.67 14.13 -18.26
N SER A 78 -4.93 14.58 -18.24
CA SER A 78 -5.47 15.40 -17.16
C SER A 78 -5.83 14.58 -15.91
N ASN A 79 -6.24 13.32 -16.07
CA ASN A 79 -6.60 12.43 -14.97
C ASN A 79 -6.30 10.95 -15.31
N ALA A 80 -5.72 10.22 -14.36
CA ALA A 80 -5.50 8.77 -14.47
C ALA A 80 -6.75 7.94 -14.12
N ASP A 81 -7.59 8.40 -13.19
CA ASP A 81 -8.65 7.57 -12.59
C ASP A 81 -9.66 7.07 -13.62
N SER A 82 -10.01 7.92 -14.60
CA SER A 82 -10.93 7.55 -15.67
C SER A 82 -10.37 6.47 -16.63
N LEU A 83 -9.05 6.29 -16.64
CA LEU A 83 -8.32 5.42 -17.55
C LEU A 83 -7.92 4.08 -16.92
N MET A 84 -7.96 3.97 -15.59
CA MET A 84 -7.59 2.76 -14.84
C MET A 84 -8.83 2.03 -14.32
N GLU A 85 -8.68 0.75 -14.03
CA GLU A 85 -9.68 0.03 -13.25
C GLU A 85 -9.71 0.58 -11.82
N ASN A 86 -10.91 0.74 -11.26
CA ASN A 86 -11.06 1.12 -9.87
C ASN A 86 -11.25 -0.15 -9.02
N GLU A 87 -10.14 -0.62 -8.45
CA GLU A 87 -10.09 -1.82 -7.60
C GLU A 87 -10.90 -1.67 -6.29
N LYS A 88 -11.38 -0.46 -5.98
CA LYS A 88 -12.23 -0.18 -4.83
C LYS A 88 -13.72 -0.41 -5.10
N ILE A 89 -14.12 -0.66 -6.35
CA ILE A 89 -15.51 -1.02 -6.69
C ILE A 89 -15.64 -2.56 -6.66
N SER A 90 -16.74 -3.08 -6.10
CA SER A 90 -17.03 -4.52 -6.08
C SER A 90 -17.14 -5.07 -7.50
N SER A 91 -16.87 -6.37 -7.69
CA SER A 91 -16.87 -7.01 -9.01
C SER A 91 -18.23 -6.93 -9.72
N ASP A 92 -19.33 -6.82 -8.96
CA ASP A 92 -20.69 -6.63 -9.49
C ASP A 92 -21.09 -5.16 -9.68
N GLY A 93 -20.20 -4.21 -9.36
CA GLY A 93 -20.39 -2.77 -9.48
C GLY A 93 -21.36 -2.15 -8.47
N LYS A 94 -21.83 -2.90 -7.47
CA LYS A 94 -22.86 -2.44 -6.53
C LYS A 94 -22.33 -1.71 -5.30
N TYR A 95 -21.06 -1.87 -4.97
CA TYR A 95 -20.45 -1.31 -3.77
C TYR A 95 -19.10 -0.67 -4.07
N ILE A 96 -18.69 0.25 -3.20
CA ILE A 96 -17.35 0.83 -3.17
C ILE A 96 -16.80 0.76 -1.75
N ILE A 97 -15.51 0.43 -1.61
CA ILE A 97 -14.78 0.44 -0.33
C ILE A 97 -13.89 1.69 -0.22
N SER A 98 -13.74 2.20 0.99
CA SER A 98 -12.88 3.34 1.31
C SER A 98 -12.35 3.24 2.74
N SER A 99 -11.47 4.15 3.13
CA SER A 99 -11.08 4.35 4.51
C SER A 99 -11.21 5.82 4.92
N ASP A 100 -11.52 6.06 6.19
CA ASP A 100 -11.57 7.39 6.79
C ASP A 100 -11.24 7.33 8.29
N GLU A 101 -10.85 8.46 8.88
CA GLU A 101 -10.58 8.55 10.31
C GLU A 101 -11.88 8.69 11.12
N VAL A 102 -12.07 7.80 12.10
CA VAL A 102 -13.21 7.81 13.01
C VAL A 102 -12.74 8.13 14.42
N GLN A 103 -13.37 9.11 15.08
CA GLN A 103 -13.14 9.36 16.50
C GLN A 103 -13.74 8.21 17.33
N VAL A 104 -12.90 7.37 17.92
CA VAL A 104 -13.34 6.22 18.74
C VAL A 104 -13.03 6.43 20.22
N LYS A 105 -11.96 7.17 20.54
CA LYS A 105 -11.53 7.43 21.92
C LYS A 105 -11.48 8.93 22.20
N ASN A 106 -11.95 9.34 23.37
CA ASN A 106 -11.71 10.70 23.86
C ASN A 106 -10.35 10.72 24.55
N VAL A 107 -9.41 11.52 24.04
CA VAL A 107 -8.08 11.69 24.66
C VAL A 107 -7.84 13.12 25.14
N LYS A 108 -8.65 14.09 24.69
CA LYS A 108 -8.56 15.46 25.19
C LYS A 108 -9.30 15.58 26.52
N ALA A 109 -8.71 16.31 27.45
CA ALA A 109 -9.23 16.46 28.79
C ALA A 109 -10.63 17.11 28.81
N ASN A 110 -10.96 18.02 27.90
CA ASN A 110 -12.30 18.62 27.81
C ASN A 110 -13.37 17.64 27.26
N ASP A 111 -12.96 16.63 26.50
CA ASP A 111 -13.85 15.56 26.02
C ASP A 111 -14.16 14.56 27.14
N ILE A 112 -13.25 14.38 28.09
CA ILE A 112 -13.37 13.46 29.24
C ILE A 112 -14.01 14.15 30.46
N TYR A 113 -13.51 15.33 30.83
CA TYR A 113 -13.91 16.10 32.01
C TYR A 113 -14.75 17.31 31.59
N LYS A 114 -16.08 17.15 31.60
CA LYS A 114 -17.02 18.16 31.10
C LYS A 114 -17.06 19.45 31.95
N ASP A 115 -16.59 19.39 33.18
CA ASP A 115 -16.42 20.50 34.10
C ASP A 115 -15.15 21.34 33.84
N LEU A 116 -14.25 20.86 32.98
CA LEU A 116 -13.02 21.56 32.56
C LEU A 116 -13.02 21.91 31.05
N PRO A 117 -14.01 22.68 30.54
CA PRO A 117 -14.18 22.90 29.10
C PRO A 117 -13.03 23.68 28.44
N LYS A 118 -12.20 24.38 29.23
CA LYS A 118 -11.02 25.14 28.74
C LYS A 118 -9.73 24.33 28.73
N SER A 119 -9.75 23.08 29.19
CA SER A 119 -8.55 22.24 29.25
C SER A 119 -8.07 21.86 27.84
N ASN A 120 -6.78 21.99 27.59
CA ASN A 120 -6.11 21.59 26.34
C ASN A 120 -5.12 20.43 26.55
N ALA A 121 -5.18 19.78 27.71
CA ALA A 121 -4.34 18.62 28.01
C ALA A 121 -4.83 17.36 27.29
N TYR A 122 -3.90 16.46 27.01
CA TYR A 122 -4.19 15.08 26.59
C TYR A 122 -4.07 14.14 27.80
N VAL A 123 -4.92 13.13 27.85
CA VAL A 123 -4.98 12.13 28.92
C VAL A 123 -4.68 10.76 28.33
N PHE A 124 -3.51 10.23 28.65
CA PHE A 124 -3.07 8.90 28.22
C PHE A 124 -2.77 8.02 29.44
N THR A 125 -3.31 6.79 29.43
CA THR A 125 -3.13 5.82 30.52
C THR A 125 -2.41 4.54 30.06
N SER A 126 -1.93 4.50 28.81
CA SER A 126 -1.22 3.36 28.21
C SER A 126 -0.14 3.84 27.23
N LEU A 127 0.78 2.95 26.80
CA LEU A 127 1.74 3.25 25.74
C LEU A 127 1.06 3.45 24.36
N ASN A 128 1.88 3.70 23.33
CA ASN A 128 1.47 4.06 21.97
C ASN A 128 0.66 5.37 21.88
N TYR A 129 0.90 6.30 22.81
CA TYR A 129 0.27 7.63 22.82
C TYR A 129 0.92 8.62 21.84
N ARG A 130 2.01 8.22 21.18
CA ARG A 130 2.74 9.01 20.19
C ARG A 130 3.48 8.07 19.24
N HIS A 131 3.37 8.32 17.95
CA HIS A 131 4.14 7.64 16.91
C HIS A 131 5.03 8.69 16.21
N TRP A 132 6.34 8.61 16.44
CA TRP A 132 7.34 9.60 16.01
C TRP A 132 6.99 11.04 16.43
N ASP A 133 6.56 11.89 15.50
CA ASP A 133 6.22 13.30 15.70
C ASP A 133 4.71 13.55 15.86
N THR A 134 3.88 12.51 15.76
CA THR A 134 2.42 12.61 15.82
C THR A 134 1.87 12.01 17.11
N TRP A 135 1.03 12.77 17.82
CA TRP A 135 0.34 12.33 19.03
C TRP A 135 -0.92 11.55 18.69
N GLU A 136 -1.27 10.57 19.51
CA GLU A 136 -2.55 9.87 19.44
C GLU A 136 -3.69 10.84 19.76
N ASP A 137 -4.63 10.99 18.84
CA ASP A 137 -5.77 11.92 18.96
C ASP A 137 -7.10 11.19 19.20
N GLY A 138 -7.06 9.87 19.34
CA GLY A 138 -8.20 9.00 19.58
C GLY A 138 -8.98 8.67 18.31
N LYS A 139 -8.45 9.03 17.14
CA LYS A 139 -8.99 8.62 15.85
C LYS A 139 -8.28 7.42 15.27
N PHE A 140 -9.06 6.55 14.66
CA PHE A 140 -8.58 5.33 14.03
C PHE A 140 -9.04 5.31 12.58
N ALA A 141 -8.17 4.91 11.67
CA ALA A 141 -8.56 4.69 10.29
C ALA A 141 -9.45 3.45 10.22
N HIS A 142 -10.68 3.59 9.73
CA HIS A 142 -11.61 2.49 9.58
C HIS A 142 -11.91 2.24 8.11
N VAL A 143 -12.23 0.99 7.77
CA VAL A 143 -12.74 0.63 6.45
C VAL A 143 -14.25 0.86 6.40
N PHE A 144 -14.71 1.36 5.26
CA PHE A 144 -16.11 1.61 4.98
C PHE A 144 -16.56 0.88 3.71
N VAL A 145 -17.82 0.47 3.69
CA VAL A 145 -18.51 -0.05 2.50
C VAL A 145 -19.72 0.82 2.22
N ALA A 146 -19.82 1.36 1.01
CA ALA A 146 -20.96 2.16 0.56
C ALA A 146 -21.62 1.53 -0.68
N PRO A 147 -22.95 1.59 -0.84
CA PRO A 147 -23.59 1.32 -2.11
C PRO A 147 -23.02 2.23 -3.20
N TYR A 148 -22.90 1.73 -4.41
CA TYR A 148 -22.34 2.46 -5.55
C TYR A 148 -23.30 2.39 -6.73
N SER A 149 -23.65 3.55 -7.27
CA SER A 149 -24.48 3.64 -8.47
C SER A 149 -24.20 4.93 -9.22
N ASN A 150 -24.24 4.88 -10.56
CA ASN A 150 -24.09 6.06 -11.43
C ASN A 150 -22.85 6.93 -11.12
N GLY A 151 -21.73 6.29 -10.80
CA GLY A 151 -20.47 6.99 -10.51
C GLY A 151 -20.36 7.56 -9.09
N LYS A 152 -21.32 7.29 -8.20
CA LYS A 152 -21.39 7.91 -6.87
C LYS A 152 -21.56 6.88 -5.76
N ALA A 153 -20.84 7.12 -4.66
CA ALA A 153 -21.04 6.42 -3.40
C ALA A 153 -22.32 6.93 -2.71
N GLY A 154 -23.09 6.01 -2.13
CA GLY A 154 -24.20 6.29 -1.22
C GLY A 154 -23.71 6.47 0.22
N GLU A 155 -24.58 6.19 1.18
CA GLU A 155 -24.24 6.22 2.60
C GLU A 155 -23.27 5.09 2.95
N ALA A 156 -22.15 5.45 3.57
CA ALA A 156 -21.08 4.53 3.92
C ALA A 156 -21.33 3.86 5.28
N LYS A 157 -21.17 2.54 5.34
CA LYS A 157 -21.18 1.76 6.57
C LYS A 157 -19.77 1.53 7.07
N ASP A 158 -19.48 1.95 8.29
CA ASP A 158 -18.27 1.58 9.02
C ASP A 158 -18.32 0.09 9.39
N ILE A 159 -17.38 -0.71 8.85
CA ILE A 159 -17.32 -2.16 9.12
C ILE A 159 -16.51 -2.50 10.38
N MET A 160 -15.94 -1.47 11.03
CA MET A 160 -15.10 -1.53 12.23
C MET A 160 -15.69 -0.65 13.35
N ALA A 161 -17.00 -0.37 13.32
CA ALA A 161 -17.64 0.59 14.21
C ALA A 161 -17.30 0.38 15.70
N GLY A 162 -16.66 1.38 16.31
CA GLY A 162 -16.27 1.39 17.71
C GLY A 162 -15.00 0.59 18.05
N GLU A 163 -14.35 -0.02 17.07
CA GLU A 163 -13.07 -0.70 17.26
C GLU A 163 -11.92 0.33 17.34
N PRO A 164 -11.04 0.30 18.35
CA PRO A 164 -9.92 1.24 18.44
C PRO A 164 -8.68 0.69 17.68
N TYR A 165 -8.87 0.34 16.40
CA TYR A 165 -7.86 -0.30 15.55
C TYR A 165 -7.81 0.37 14.18
N ASP A 166 -6.60 0.55 13.65
CA ASP A 166 -6.39 1.14 12.33
C ASP A 166 -6.42 0.07 11.21
N ALA A 167 -7.19 0.36 10.17
CA ALA A 167 -7.15 -0.26 8.84
C ALA A 167 -7.50 0.83 7.79
N PRO A 168 -6.53 1.30 6.99
CA PRO A 168 -5.14 0.82 6.89
C PRO A 168 -4.30 1.04 8.16
N GLN A 169 -3.23 0.27 8.28
CA GLN A 169 -2.35 0.29 9.44
C GLN A 169 -1.51 1.58 9.54
N LYS A 170 -1.10 1.93 10.76
CA LYS A 170 -0.11 2.99 11.01
C LYS A 170 1.28 2.41 11.32
N PRO A 171 2.37 3.04 10.84
CA PRO A 171 2.41 4.24 9.99
C PRO A 171 2.51 3.92 8.49
N PHE A 172 2.69 2.66 8.12
CA PHE A 172 3.08 2.24 6.77
C PHE A 172 1.97 1.58 5.96
N GLY A 173 0.77 1.43 6.51
CA GLY A 173 -0.37 0.88 5.77
C GLY A 173 -0.98 1.90 4.81
N GLY A 174 -1.69 1.38 3.81
CA GLY A 174 -2.29 2.16 2.74
C GLY A 174 -3.45 1.46 2.06
N ASP A 175 -3.76 1.86 0.82
CA ASP A 175 -4.84 1.26 0.04
C ASP A 175 -4.67 -0.25 -0.18
N GLU A 176 -3.46 -0.79 -0.04
CA GLU A 176 -3.14 -2.21 -0.09
C GLU A 176 -3.65 -3.03 1.11
N ASP A 177 -4.05 -2.38 2.21
CA ASP A 177 -4.52 -3.07 3.42
C ASP A 177 -5.99 -3.49 3.35
N PHE A 178 -6.70 -3.19 2.27
CA PHE A 178 -8.08 -3.64 2.11
C PHE A 178 -8.45 -3.84 0.64
N VAL A 179 -9.08 -4.97 0.37
CA VAL A 179 -9.35 -5.46 -0.99
C VAL A 179 -10.70 -6.16 -1.08
N TRP A 180 -11.38 -6.00 -2.22
CA TRP A 180 -12.54 -6.82 -2.54
C TRP A 180 -12.15 -8.25 -2.84
N ASN A 181 -12.91 -9.19 -2.28
CA ASN A 181 -12.98 -10.54 -2.82
C ASN A 181 -13.62 -10.48 -4.22
N PRO A 182 -13.11 -11.23 -5.22
CA PRO A 182 -13.70 -11.30 -6.56
C PRO A 182 -15.18 -11.69 -6.59
N ASP A 183 -15.70 -12.31 -5.52
CA ASP A 183 -17.14 -12.59 -5.40
C ASP A 183 -18.03 -11.34 -5.21
N GLY A 184 -17.44 -10.17 -4.94
CA GLY A 184 -18.13 -8.90 -4.78
C GLY A 184 -18.95 -8.78 -3.49
N LYS A 185 -18.88 -9.78 -2.61
CA LYS A 185 -19.66 -9.87 -1.36
C LYS A 185 -18.81 -9.75 -0.11
N HIS A 186 -17.51 -10.04 -0.22
CA HIS A 186 -16.60 -9.98 0.91
C HIS A 186 -15.50 -8.95 0.72
N VAL A 187 -15.10 -8.30 1.82
CA VAL A 187 -13.96 -7.40 1.90
C VAL A 187 -12.94 -8.02 2.84
N VAL A 188 -11.69 -8.14 2.40
CA VAL A 188 -10.58 -8.51 3.28
C VAL A 188 -9.86 -7.24 3.68
N TYR A 189 -9.66 -7.03 4.98
CA TYR A 189 -8.89 -5.90 5.51
C TYR A 189 -7.85 -6.36 6.53
N VAL A 190 -6.76 -5.62 6.63
CA VAL A 190 -5.70 -5.87 7.60
C VAL A 190 -5.89 -5.01 8.82
N ALA A 191 -5.82 -5.61 10.01
CA ALA A 191 -5.85 -4.86 11.25
C ALA A 191 -4.95 -5.49 12.31
N LYS A 192 -4.39 -4.65 13.16
CA LYS A 192 -3.80 -5.05 14.44
C LYS A 192 -4.83 -4.84 15.53
N LYS A 193 -5.61 -5.87 15.86
CA LYS A 193 -6.65 -5.80 16.92
C LYS A 193 -6.06 -5.84 18.33
N LYS A 194 -5.16 -4.89 18.62
CA LYS A 194 -4.52 -4.60 19.90
C LYS A 194 -4.58 -3.09 20.13
N PHE A 195 -4.63 -2.65 21.38
CA PHE A 195 -4.69 -1.22 21.72
C PHE A 195 -3.74 -0.88 22.87
N GLY A 196 -3.27 0.37 22.89
CA GLY A 196 -2.44 0.92 23.96
C GLY A 196 -1.14 0.13 24.16
N THR A 197 -0.86 -0.27 25.39
CA THR A 197 0.34 -1.05 25.73
C THR A 197 0.42 -2.38 24.99
N ALA A 198 -0.71 -3.06 24.77
CA ALA A 198 -0.72 -4.31 24.01
C ALA A 198 -0.39 -4.09 22.53
N TYR A 199 -0.75 -2.93 21.97
CA TYR A 199 -0.32 -2.54 20.63
C TYR A 199 1.20 -2.30 20.60
N ALA A 200 1.73 -1.55 21.57
CA ALA A 200 3.13 -1.13 21.58
C ALA A 200 4.16 -2.27 21.62
N ILE A 201 3.77 -3.46 22.09
CA ILE A 201 4.68 -4.60 22.28
C ILE A 201 4.41 -5.76 21.30
N SER A 202 3.52 -5.57 20.34
CA SER A 202 3.09 -6.59 19.39
C SER A 202 3.44 -6.17 17.97
N THR A 203 3.69 -7.15 17.10
CA THR A 203 3.74 -6.95 15.65
C THR A 203 2.63 -7.72 14.93
N ASN A 204 1.72 -8.33 15.68
CA ASN A 204 0.71 -9.21 15.13
C ASN A 204 -0.33 -8.39 14.36
N THR A 205 -0.41 -8.62 13.06
CA THR A 205 -1.46 -8.10 12.18
C THR A 205 -2.10 -9.28 11.50
N GLU A 206 -3.42 -9.20 11.32
CA GLU A 206 -4.19 -10.33 10.81
C GLU A 206 -5.12 -9.86 9.70
N LEU A 207 -5.52 -10.80 8.84
CA LEU A 207 -6.49 -10.56 7.79
C LEU A 207 -7.90 -10.87 8.31
N TYR A 208 -8.82 -9.94 8.14
CA TYR A 208 -10.23 -10.07 8.52
C TYR A 208 -11.11 -10.02 7.27
N GLU A 209 -12.01 -10.98 7.12
CA GLU A 209 -13.00 -10.99 6.02
C GLU A 209 -14.36 -10.55 6.56
N TYR A 210 -14.87 -9.45 6.03
CA TYR A 210 -16.20 -8.92 6.30
C TYR A 210 -17.16 -9.31 5.18
N ASP A 211 -18.33 -9.83 5.55
CA ASP A 211 -19.44 -10.17 4.64
C ASP A 211 -20.44 -9.01 4.58
N VAL A 212 -20.63 -8.47 3.37
CA VAL A 212 -21.49 -7.30 3.14
C VAL A 212 -22.98 -7.62 3.29
N GLU A 213 -23.40 -8.87 3.04
CA GLU A 213 -24.80 -9.28 3.05
C GLU A 213 -25.33 -9.46 4.48
N ASN A 214 -24.56 -10.10 5.37
CA ASN A 214 -24.98 -10.36 6.75
C ASN A 214 -24.29 -9.46 7.80
N GLY A 215 -23.24 -8.73 7.43
CA GLY A 215 -22.55 -7.81 8.31
C GLY A 215 -21.66 -8.48 9.37
N THR A 216 -21.17 -9.69 9.11
CA THR A 216 -20.28 -10.43 10.02
C THR A 216 -18.83 -10.34 9.57
N THR A 217 -17.92 -10.42 10.53
CA THR A 217 -16.46 -10.44 10.28
C THR A 217 -15.87 -11.71 10.88
N LYS A 218 -14.98 -12.38 10.14
CA LYS A 218 -14.16 -13.48 10.64
C LYS A 218 -12.68 -13.22 10.43
N ASN A 219 -11.84 -13.75 11.31
CA ASN A 219 -10.39 -13.72 11.17
C ASN A 219 -9.94 -14.88 10.26
N LEU A 220 -9.16 -14.57 9.22
CA LEU A 220 -8.62 -15.54 8.26
C LEU A 220 -7.26 -16.11 8.69
N THR A 221 -6.49 -15.38 9.49
CA THR A 221 -5.09 -15.70 9.80
C THR A 221 -4.78 -15.82 11.29
N GLU A 222 -5.79 -16.09 12.13
CA GLU A 222 -5.67 -16.22 13.59
C GLU A 222 -4.51 -17.12 14.08
N LYS A 223 -4.11 -18.10 13.28
CA LYS A 223 -3.02 -19.04 13.60
C LYS A 223 -1.63 -18.41 13.50
N ASN A 224 -1.45 -17.42 12.65
CA ASN A 224 -0.21 -16.67 12.56
C ASN A 224 -0.17 -15.62 13.68
N LYS A 225 1.03 -15.32 14.19
CA LYS A 225 1.22 -14.31 15.25
C LYS A 225 2.15 -13.17 14.84
N GLY A 226 2.75 -13.25 13.65
CA GLY A 226 3.54 -12.17 13.09
C GLY A 226 2.70 -11.26 12.20
N TYR A 227 3.32 -10.64 11.20
CA TYR A 227 2.59 -9.83 10.24
C TYR A 227 1.84 -10.69 9.23
N ASP A 228 0.61 -10.31 8.91
CA ASP A 228 -0.09 -10.67 7.69
C ASP A 228 -0.56 -9.37 7.03
N VAL A 229 -0.03 -9.03 5.86
CA VAL A 229 -0.25 -7.72 5.21
C VAL A 229 -0.40 -7.87 3.69
N ASN A 230 -0.82 -6.81 3.01
CA ASN A 230 -0.91 -6.76 1.55
C ASN A 230 -1.77 -7.89 0.92
N PRO A 231 -3.03 -8.10 1.35
CA PRO A 231 -3.91 -9.08 0.73
C PRO A 231 -4.20 -8.73 -0.75
N GLN A 232 -4.08 -9.71 -1.65
CA GLN A 232 -4.45 -9.59 -3.06
C GLN A 232 -5.11 -10.87 -3.59
N PHE A 233 -6.21 -10.72 -4.31
CA PHE A 233 -6.87 -11.84 -4.97
C PHE A 233 -6.43 -12.01 -6.43
N ASN A 234 -6.39 -13.25 -6.91
CA ASN A 234 -6.43 -13.52 -8.35
C ASN A 234 -7.89 -13.64 -8.84
N LYS A 235 -8.08 -13.75 -10.16
CA LYS A 235 -9.42 -13.87 -10.78
C LYS A 235 -10.18 -15.14 -10.37
N GLN A 236 -9.48 -16.17 -9.90
CA GLN A 236 -10.06 -17.43 -9.43
C GLN A 236 -10.51 -17.37 -7.96
N GLY A 237 -10.20 -16.30 -7.24
CA GLY A 237 -10.55 -16.13 -5.82
C GLY A 237 -9.52 -16.72 -4.85
N ASN A 238 -8.31 -17.07 -5.30
CA ASN A 238 -7.21 -17.39 -4.38
C ASN A 238 -6.70 -16.09 -3.76
N LEU A 239 -6.57 -16.07 -2.44
CA LEU A 239 -6.03 -14.95 -1.68
C LEU A 239 -4.52 -15.15 -1.52
N ALA A 240 -3.71 -14.16 -1.90
CA ALA A 240 -2.30 -14.09 -1.50
C ALA A 240 -2.06 -12.95 -0.53
N TRP A 241 -1.07 -13.08 0.34
CA TRP A 241 -0.61 -12.03 1.25
C TRP A 241 0.86 -12.22 1.59
N LEU A 242 1.44 -11.17 2.18
CA LEU A 242 2.78 -11.19 2.75
C LEU A 242 2.71 -11.56 4.22
N GLN A 243 3.53 -12.51 4.65
CA GLN A 243 3.52 -13.02 6.02
C GLN A 243 4.91 -13.01 6.66
N MET A 244 4.99 -12.50 7.88
CA MET A 244 6.08 -12.77 8.82
C MET A 244 5.58 -13.73 9.90
N LYS A 245 6.42 -14.68 10.34
CA LYS A 245 5.97 -15.80 11.18
C LYS A 245 5.90 -15.46 12.67
N ARG A 246 6.73 -14.53 13.15
CA ARG A 246 6.93 -14.29 14.58
C ARG A 246 6.41 -12.93 15.04
N GLU A 247 5.77 -12.92 16.20
CA GLU A 247 5.40 -11.68 16.91
C GLU A 247 6.64 -11.02 17.54
N GLY A 248 6.64 -9.70 17.67
CA GLY A 248 7.65 -8.92 18.39
C GLY A 248 8.92 -8.64 17.59
N TYR A 249 9.02 -9.11 16.34
CA TYR A 249 10.15 -8.88 15.44
C TYR A 249 9.70 -8.19 14.15
N GLU A 250 10.09 -6.93 13.96
CA GLU A 250 9.75 -6.13 12.76
C GLU A 250 10.60 -6.45 11.52
N ALA A 251 11.59 -7.33 11.65
CA ALA A 251 12.52 -7.70 10.58
C ALA A 251 12.60 -9.22 10.35
N ASP A 252 11.52 -9.95 10.67
CA ASP A 252 11.44 -11.37 10.29
C ASP A 252 11.34 -11.50 8.76
N LYS A 253 11.58 -12.71 8.25
CA LYS A 253 11.45 -12.99 6.83
C LYS A 253 10.00 -12.78 6.38
N GLN A 254 9.82 -12.02 5.31
CA GLN A 254 8.52 -11.82 4.67
C GLN A 254 8.33 -12.82 3.53
N ASP A 255 7.40 -13.74 3.72
CA ASP A 255 7.05 -14.81 2.78
C ASP A 255 5.77 -14.47 1.97
N ILE A 256 5.59 -15.15 0.84
CA ILE A 256 4.31 -15.14 0.10
C ILE A 256 3.49 -16.35 0.53
N ILE A 257 2.30 -16.09 1.07
CA ILE A 257 1.32 -17.14 1.38
C ILE A 257 0.17 -17.06 0.38
N VAL A 258 -0.31 -18.22 -0.07
CA VAL A 258 -1.54 -18.35 -0.86
C VAL A 258 -2.56 -19.19 -0.11
N GLY A 259 -3.74 -18.63 0.10
CA GLY A 259 -4.93 -19.27 0.63
C GLY A 259 -5.89 -19.66 -0.49
N VAL A 260 -6.26 -20.94 -0.53
CA VAL A 260 -7.21 -21.52 -1.48
C VAL A 260 -8.46 -21.93 -0.71
N LYS A 261 -9.63 -21.45 -1.14
CA LYS A 261 -10.91 -21.83 -0.55
C LYS A 261 -11.25 -23.27 -0.94
N ILE A 262 -11.39 -24.13 0.06
CA ILE A 262 -11.80 -25.53 -0.11
C ILE A 262 -13.19 -25.69 0.49
N ILE A 263 -14.13 -26.23 -0.30
CA ILE A 263 -15.48 -26.54 0.14
C ILE A 263 -15.54 -28.05 0.38
N ALA A 264 -15.81 -28.45 1.61
CA ALA A 264 -16.00 -29.84 1.97
C ALA A 264 -17.37 -30.36 1.48
N PRO A 265 -17.58 -31.68 1.36
CA PRO A 265 -18.86 -32.24 0.89
C PRO A 265 -20.08 -31.86 1.73
N ASN A 266 -19.87 -31.50 3.01
CA ASN A 266 -20.90 -31.00 3.92
C ASN A 266 -21.24 -29.51 3.70
N GLY A 267 -20.61 -28.84 2.73
CA GLY A 267 -20.79 -27.42 2.42
C GLY A 267 -19.92 -26.46 3.23
N GLU A 268 -19.13 -26.96 4.20
CA GLU A 268 -18.25 -26.10 4.99
C GLU A 268 -17.06 -25.63 4.16
N SER A 269 -16.80 -24.32 4.16
CA SER A 269 -15.63 -23.74 3.51
C SER A 269 -14.48 -23.56 4.49
N SER A 270 -13.26 -23.89 4.06
CA SER A 270 -12.02 -23.63 4.79
C SER A 270 -10.99 -22.97 3.88
N LEU A 271 -10.02 -22.26 4.47
CA LEU A 271 -8.90 -21.67 3.74
C LEU A 271 -7.67 -22.56 3.92
N LYS A 272 -7.24 -23.24 2.86
CA LYS A 272 -6.00 -24.03 2.87
C LYS A 272 -4.84 -23.14 2.43
N THR A 273 -3.79 -23.06 3.24
CA THR A 273 -2.68 -22.13 3.02
C THR A 273 -1.41 -22.83 2.53
N TYR A 274 -0.65 -22.13 1.69
CA TYR A 274 0.60 -22.59 1.09
C TYR A 274 1.64 -21.46 1.18
N ASN A 275 2.79 -21.72 1.80
CA ASN A 275 3.92 -20.79 1.77
C ASN A 275 4.77 -21.07 0.53
N LEU A 276 4.82 -20.12 -0.41
CA LEU A 276 5.47 -20.30 -1.71
C LEU A 276 6.98 -20.01 -1.68
N THR A 277 7.47 -19.40 -0.60
CA THR A 277 8.87 -18.96 -0.46
C THR A 277 9.58 -19.66 0.70
N THR A 278 8.96 -20.68 1.30
CA THR A 278 9.50 -21.41 2.45
C THR A 278 10.86 -22.06 2.19
N THR A 279 11.24 -22.33 0.94
CA THR A 279 12.52 -22.95 0.57
C THR A 279 13.61 -21.91 0.22
N ARG A 280 13.30 -20.62 0.37
CA ARG A 280 14.17 -19.50 -0.01
C ARG A 280 14.41 -18.60 1.20
N ASP A 281 15.20 -19.03 2.16
CA ASP A 281 15.49 -18.22 3.35
C ASP A 281 16.43 -17.04 3.06
N ASP A 282 17.01 -17.01 1.86
CA ASP A 282 17.82 -15.92 1.33
C ASP A 282 17.00 -14.73 0.79
N ILE A 283 15.67 -14.85 0.72
CA ILE A 283 14.80 -13.79 0.17
C ILE A 283 13.88 -13.20 1.23
N HIS A 284 13.73 -11.88 1.17
CA HIS A 284 12.66 -11.12 1.82
C HIS A 284 11.80 -10.53 0.72
N VAL A 285 10.52 -10.88 0.66
CA VAL A 285 9.64 -10.38 -0.40
C VAL A 285 9.19 -8.96 -0.06
N GLU A 286 9.52 -7.99 -0.90
CA GLU A 286 9.16 -6.57 -0.73
C GLU A 286 7.73 -6.30 -1.18
N SER A 287 7.34 -6.84 -2.34
CA SER A 287 5.98 -6.76 -2.87
C SER A 287 5.74 -7.83 -3.92
N PHE A 288 4.47 -8.11 -4.21
CA PHE A 288 4.07 -9.08 -5.21
C PHE A 288 2.84 -8.63 -6.01
N LYS A 289 2.66 -9.24 -7.18
CA LYS A 289 1.46 -9.14 -8.03
C LYS A 289 1.15 -10.49 -8.66
N TRP A 290 -0.13 -10.83 -8.73
CA TRP A 290 -0.60 -11.99 -9.50
C TRP A 290 -0.37 -11.78 -11.00
N SER A 291 -0.08 -12.87 -11.72
CA SER A 291 -0.17 -12.89 -13.17
C SER A 291 -1.62 -12.76 -13.62
N GLU A 292 -1.83 -12.27 -14.84
CA GLU A 292 -3.17 -12.02 -15.39
C GLU A 292 -4.04 -13.28 -15.53
N ASP A 293 -3.41 -14.43 -15.74
CA ASP A 293 -4.06 -15.73 -15.80
C ASP A 293 -4.19 -16.40 -14.41
N GLY A 294 -3.61 -15.78 -13.37
CA GLY A 294 -3.63 -16.27 -11.99
C GLY A 294 -2.74 -17.49 -11.74
N LYS A 295 -1.92 -17.92 -12.71
CA LYS A 295 -1.07 -19.12 -12.59
C LYS A 295 0.26 -18.88 -11.89
N SER A 296 0.68 -17.63 -11.79
CA SER A 296 1.95 -17.27 -11.18
C SER A 296 1.81 -16.01 -10.33
N ILE A 297 2.75 -15.82 -9.43
CA ILE A 297 2.97 -14.58 -8.70
C ILE A 297 4.34 -14.05 -9.11
N PHE A 298 4.38 -12.80 -9.55
CA PHE A 298 5.61 -12.04 -9.74
C PHE A 298 5.89 -11.24 -8.48
N PHE A 299 7.13 -11.22 -8.02
CA PHE A 299 7.50 -10.51 -6.81
C PHE A 299 8.91 -9.95 -6.90
N ILE A 300 9.18 -8.92 -6.09
CA ILE A 300 10.52 -8.34 -5.97
C ILE A 300 11.12 -8.64 -4.61
N ALA A 301 12.43 -8.89 -4.59
CA ALA A 301 13.19 -9.11 -3.36
C ALA A 301 14.62 -8.56 -3.53
N PRO A 302 15.24 -8.04 -2.45
CA PRO A 302 16.61 -7.58 -2.48
C PRO A 302 17.58 -8.77 -2.47
N ILE A 303 18.51 -8.78 -3.42
CA ILE A 303 19.63 -9.73 -3.48
C ILE A 303 20.90 -8.95 -3.77
N ASN A 304 21.93 -9.19 -2.95
CA ASN A 304 23.26 -8.59 -3.11
C ASN A 304 23.23 -7.05 -3.28
N GLY A 305 22.35 -6.36 -2.54
CA GLY A 305 22.20 -4.89 -2.58
C GLY A 305 21.42 -4.35 -3.79
N THR A 306 20.68 -5.19 -4.52
CA THR A 306 19.86 -4.81 -5.67
C THR A 306 18.47 -5.42 -5.57
N LEU A 307 17.44 -4.77 -6.11
CA LEU A 307 16.10 -5.36 -6.22
C LEU A 307 16.00 -6.21 -7.48
N GLN A 308 15.57 -7.46 -7.33
CA GLN A 308 15.44 -8.44 -8.40
C GLN A 308 13.98 -8.88 -8.56
N LEU A 309 13.56 -9.16 -9.80
CA LEU A 309 12.24 -9.68 -10.13
C LEU A 309 12.27 -11.21 -10.20
N PHE A 310 11.32 -11.85 -9.54
CA PHE A 310 11.15 -13.30 -9.49
C PHE A 310 9.73 -13.69 -9.91
N SER A 311 9.54 -14.98 -10.19
CA SER A 311 8.22 -15.58 -10.34
C SER A 311 8.13 -16.90 -9.58
N VAL A 312 6.95 -17.19 -9.03
CA VAL A 312 6.61 -18.50 -8.44
C VAL A 312 5.24 -18.94 -8.92
N ASN A 313 5.00 -20.25 -9.01
CA ASN A 313 3.72 -20.78 -9.46
C ASN A 313 2.67 -20.73 -8.34
N ASN A 314 1.43 -20.47 -8.73
CA ASN A 314 0.25 -20.68 -7.89
C ASN A 314 0.13 -22.19 -7.59
N PRO A 315 -0.18 -22.60 -6.35
CA PRO A 315 -0.31 -24.01 -5.96
C PRO A 315 -1.54 -24.75 -6.53
N THR A 316 -2.44 -24.07 -7.25
CA THR A 316 -3.67 -24.63 -7.84
C THR A 316 -3.56 -24.88 -9.33
#